data_AF-A0A6G5A442-F1
#
_entry.id   AF-A0A6G5A442-F1
#
_cell.length_a   1.000
_cell.length_b   1.000
_cell.length_c   1.000
_cell.angle_alpha   90.00
_cell.angle_beta   90.00
_cell.angle_gamma   90.00
#
_symmetry.space_group_name_H-M   'P 1'
#
loop_
_entity.id
_entity.type
_entity.pdbx_description
1 polymer ?
#
loop_
_entity_poly.entity_id
_entity_poly.type
_entity_poly.pdbx_seq_one_letter_code
_entity_poly.pdbx_strand_id
1 'polypeptide(L)'
;GWNIWYGTHPDGTPCRLFPWNVGYCLHGTCIAKPAPLPCDGIYRSPGFATSCNYTCTKGSRSVIMPYDDGTPCLHPDSKELQAGPAGICHKGTCRLIYKPTPGEDQEMHPGALLRCPEKEHTGESILPRCYYYCNQNGTWYAGLYSSRPSSSCKMRQPIKGLPHGWCCRGDCINKPYCQP
;
A
#
# COMPACT_ATOMS: atom_id res chain seq x y z
N GLY A 1 13.85 0.13 53.05
CA GLY A 1 13.00 0.55 51.93
C GLY A 1 13.47 -0.16 50.68
N TRP A 2 12.56 -0.68 49.85
CA TRP A 2 12.92 -1.29 48.58
C TRP A 2 13.29 -0.19 47.59
N ASN A 3 14.56 -0.15 47.16
CA ASN A 3 15.02 0.74 46.11
C ASN A 3 14.53 0.19 44.76
N ILE A 4 13.57 0.86 44.16
CA ILE A 4 13.13 0.60 42.79
C ILE A 4 14.16 1.22 41.86
N TRP A 5 14.91 0.39 41.13
CA TRP A 5 15.84 0.85 40.10
C TRP A 5 15.09 1.07 38.79
N TYR A 6 15.13 2.28 38.25
CA TYR A 6 14.62 2.58 36.91
C TYR A 6 15.76 2.40 35.91
N GLY A 7 15.59 1.48 34.96
CA GLY A 7 16.56 1.22 33.90
C GLY A 7 15.85 0.99 32.56
N THR A 8 16.47 1.42 31.47
CA THR A 8 16.04 1.10 30.12
C THR A 8 16.54 -0.30 29.75
N HIS A 9 15.62 -1.23 29.52
CA HIS A 9 15.96 -2.57 29.04
C HIS A 9 16.12 -2.60 27.51
N PRO A 10 16.94 -3.52 26.96
CA PRO A 10 17.05 -3.72 25.52
C PRO A 10 15.70 -4.04 24.86
N ASP A 11 15.54 -3.65 23.59
CA ASP A 11 14.37 -4.03 22.80
C ASP A 11 14.20 -5.56 22.76
N GLY A 12 12.97 -6.02 22.92
CA GLY A 12 12.62 -7.44 23.03
C GLY A 12 12.65 -8.01 24.45
N THR A 13 13.14 -7.27 25.45
CA THR A 13 13.12 -7.75 26.85
C THR A 13 11.67 -7.92 27.33
N PRO A 14 11.28 -9.09 27.88
CA PRO A 14 9.93 -9.29 28.41
C PRO A 14 9.65 -8.29 29.54
N CYS A 15 8.47 -7.67 29.52
CA CYS A 15 8.07 -6.65 30.48
C CYS A 15 6.60 -6.87 30.90
N ARG A 16 6.14 -6.21 31.96
CA ARG A 16 4.79 -6.41 32.52
C ARG A 16 3.94 -5.16 32.28
N LEU A 17 2.82 -5.31 31.57
CA LEU A 17 1.89 -4.20 31.23
C LEU A 17 0.81 -3.98 32.29
N PHE A 18 0.34 -5.07 32.89
CA PHE A 18 -0.69 -5.11 33.93
C PHE A 18 -0.52 -6.44 34.67
N PRO A 19 -1.07 -6.66 35.89
CA PRO A 19 -0.88 -7.87 36.70
C PRO A 19 -0.92 -9.22 35.97
N TRP A 20 -1.58 -9.33 34.81
CA TRP A 20 -1.75 -10.57 34.04
C TRP A 20 -1.22 -10.54 32.61
N ASN A 21 -0.73 -9.40 32.11
CA ASN A 21 -0.31 -9.25 30.71
C ASN A 21 1.21 -9.03 30.61
N VAL A 22 1.87 -9.90 29.84
CA VAL A 22 3.29 -9.81 29.51
C VAL A 22 3.44 -9.16 28.14
N GLY A 23 4.23 -8.10 28.07
CA GLY A 23 4.64 -7.41 26.87
C GLY A 23 6.12 -7.62 26.57
N TYR A 24 6.66 -6.82 25.65
CA TYR A 24 8.08 -6.70 25.39
C TYR A 24 8.48 -5.23 25.32
N CYS A 25 9.73 -4.94 25.67
CA CYS A 25 10.28 -3.59 25.60
C CYS A 25 10.49 -3.22 24.13
N LEU A 26 10.03 -2.03 23.73
CA LEU A 26 10.33 -1.41 22.45
C LEU A 26 10.59 0.08 22.72
N HIS A 27 11.80 0.54 22.43
CA HIS A 27 12.27 1.90 22.71
C HIS A 27 12.02 2.33 24.17
N GLY A 28 12.30 1.44 25.11
CA GLY A 28 12.10 1.68 26.54
C GLY A 28 10.64 1.67 27.01
N THR A 29 9.68 1.40 26.12
CA THR A 29 8.26 1.27 26.46
C THR A 29 7.85 -0.18 26.46
N CYS A 30 7.11 -0.63 27.48
CA CYS A 30 6.51 -1.95 27.45
C CYS A 30 5.30 -1.95 26.51
N ILE A 31 5.29 -2.82 25.50
CA ILE A 31 4.19 -2.94 24.54
C ILE A 31 3.64 -4.37 24.50
N ALA A 32 2.34 -4.51 24.26
CA ALA A 32 1.70 -5.83 24.20
C ALA A 32 2.24 -6.63 23.02
N LYS A 33 2.44 -7.93 23.21
CA LYS A 33 2.70 -8.82 22.07
C LYS A 33 1.49 -8.73 21.13
N PRO A 34 1.67 -8.35 19.86
CA PRO A 34 0.55 -8.34 18.92
C PRO A 34 -0.07 -9.74 18.90
N ALA A 35 -1.40 -9.79 18.89
CA ALA A 35 -2.12 -11.06 18.81
C ALA A 35 -1.60 -11.84 17.59
N PRO A 36 -1.34 -13.15 17.74
CA PRO A 36 -0.88 -13.96 16.62
C PRO A 36 -1.92 -13.89 15.49
N LEU A 37 -1.47 -13.56 14.28
CA LEU A 37 -2.34 -13.52 13.11
C LEU A 37 -2.81 -14.94 12.76
N PRO A 38 -4.11 -15.12 12.45
CA PRO A 38 -4.61 -16.40 11.94
C PRO A 38 -4.04 -16.71 10.55
N CYS A 39 -3.83 -17.99 10.26
CA CYS A 39 -3.37 -18.48 8.97
C CYS A 39 -4.54 -18.67 7.99
N ASP A 40 -5.25 -17.59 7.66
CA ASP A 40 -6.44 -17.58 6.81
C ASP A 40 -6.30 -16.87 5.46
N GLY A 41 -5.11 -16.36 5.12
CA GLY A 41 -4.86 -15.69 3.84
C GLY A 41 -5.34 -14.23 3.77
N ILE A 42 -6.09 -13.76 4.78
CA ILE A 42 -6.76 -12.46 4.73
C ILE A 42 -5.80 -11.32 5.07
N TYR A 43 -5.62 -10.41 4.13
CA TYR A 43 -4.90 -9.17 4.33
C TYR A 43 -5.72 -8.15 5.14
N ARG A 44 -5.16 -7.66 6.24
CA ARG A 44 -5.87 -6.82 7.23
C ARG A 44 -5.35 -5.40 7.38
N SER A 45 -4.24 -5.08 6.73
CA SER A 45 -3.67 -3.74 6.80
C SER A 45 -4.50 -2.78 5.93
N PRO A 46 -4.62 -1.49 6.32
CA PRO A 46 -5.52 -0.56 5.65
C PRO A 46 -5.04 -0.08 4.27
N GLY A 47 -3.78 -0.33 3.90
CA GLY A 47 -3.16 0.11 2.64
C GLY A 47 -2.73 -1.04 1.73
N PHE A 48 -1.99 -0.75 0.67
CA PHE A 48 -1.42 -1.79 -0.20
C PHE A 48 -0.49 -2.75 0.54
N ALA A 49 -0.56 -4.04 0.20
CA ALA A 49 0.39 -5.03 0.70
C ALA A 49 1.77 -4.77 0.11
N THR A 50 2.79 -4.55 0.95
CA THR A 50 4.19 -4.42 0.51
C THR A 50 4.90 -5.77 0.32
N SER A 51 4.25 -6.84 0.76
CA SER A 51 4.64 -8.24 0.59
C SER A 51 3.37 -9.06 0.37
N CYS A 52 3.43 -10.07 -0.49
CA CYS A 52 2.33 -11.02 -0.69
C CYS A 52 2.38 -12.23 0.25
N ASN A 53 3.29 -12.20 1.22
CA ASN A 53 3.41 -13.19 2.28
C ASN A 53 3.35 -12.53 3.65
N TYR A 54 2.85 -13.28 4.63
CA TYR A 54 2.78 -12.86 6.02
C TYR A 54 3.09 -14.00 6.97
N THR A 55 3.53 -13.62 8.17
CA THR A 55 3.79 -14.57 9.24
C THR A 55 2.51 -14.74 10.06
N CYS A 56 2.05 -15.98 10.17
CA CYS A 56 0.88 -16.36 10.98
C CYS A 56 1.26 -17.48 11.95
N THR A 57 0.39 -17.76 12.93
CA THR A 57 0.64 -18.81 13.92
C THR A 57 -0.32 -19.99 13.71
N LYS A 58 0.24 -21.19 13.54
CA LYS A 58 -0.51 -22.44 13.48
C LYS A 58 -0.12 -23.33 14.66
N GLY A 59 -0.99 -23.38 15.68
CA GLY A 59 -0.66 -24.01 16.96
C GLY A 59 0.43 -23.23 17.69
N SER A 60 1.60 -23.84 17.93
CA SER A 60 2.77 -23.20 18.57
C SER A 60 3.85 -22.74 17.58
N ARG A 61 3.64 -22.92 16.27
CA ARG A 61 4.64 -22.60 15.24
C ARG A 61 4.24 -21.36 14.45
N SER A 62 5.21 -20.46 14.25
CA SER A 62 5.12 -19.39 13.26
C SER A 62 5.41 -19.97 11.88
N VAL A 63 4.53 -19.70 10.91
CA VAL A 63 4.69 -20.12 9.53
C VAL A 63 4.48 -18.92 8.60
N ILE A 64 5.17 -18.93 7.47
CA ILE A 64 4.98 -17.93 6.41
C ILE A 64 3.90 -18.48 5.47
N MET A 65 2.85 -17.68 5.26
CA MET A 65 1.74 -18.01 4.37
C MET A 65 1.55 -16.90 3.33
N PRO A 66 1.13 -17.24 2.10
CA PRO A 66 0.73 -16.23 1.12
C PRO A 66 -0.60 -15.58 1.54
N TYR A 67 -0.79 -14.32 1.19
CA TYR A 67 -2.12 -13.72 1.15
C TYR A 67 -2.93 -14.32 -0.01
N ASP A 68 -4.25 -14.21 0.09
CA ASP A 68 -5.16 -14.64 -0.95
C ASP A 68 -4.89 -13.93 -2.28
N ASP A 69 -5.09 -14.67 -3.36
CA ASP A 69 -4.96 -14.16 -4.72
C ASP A 69 -5.92 -12.96 -4.93
N GLY A 70 -5.44 -11.93 -5.62
CA GLY A 70 -6.19 -10.69 -5.85
C GLY A 70 -5.97 -9.60 -4.79
N THR A 71 -5.28 -9.90 -3.68
CA THR A 71 -4.89 -8.88 -2.69
C THR A 71 -4.07 -7.76 -3.37
N PRO A 72 -4.50 -6.48 -3.32
CA PRO A 72 -3.75 -5.38 -3.92
C PRO A 72 -2.39 -5.22 -3.26
N CYS A 73 -1.34 -5.21 -4.07
CA CYS A 73 0.03 -5.13 -3.61
C CYS A 73 0.79 -4.04 -4.34
N LEU A 74 1.85 -3.57 -3.71
CA LEU A 74 2.71 -2.54 -4.24
C LEU A 74 4.15 -2.88 -3.84
N HIS A 75 5.06 -2.85 -4.80
CA HIS A 75 6.48 -3.00 -4.50
C HIS A 75 7.04 -1.61 -4.24
N PRO A 76 7.34 -1.23 -2.98
CA PRO A 76 8.11 -0.03 -2.74
C PRO A 76 9.49 -0.27 -3.36
N ASP A 77 9.83 0.47 -4.40
CA ASP A 77 11.19 0.40 -4.92
C ASP A 77 12.13 0.89 -3.80
N SER A 78 13.12 0.07 -3.46
CA SER A 78 14.06 0.38 -2.40
C SER A 78 15.07 1.47 -2.82
N LYS A 79 15.12 1.80 -4.11
CA LYS A 79 16.07 2.78 -4.68
C LYS A 79 15.42 4.06 -5.17
N GLU A 80 14.15 4.03 -5.56
CA GLU A 80 13.43 5.22 -6.01
C GLU A 80 12.46 5.70 -4.91
N LEU A 81 12.44 7.01 -4.63
CA LEU A 81 11.44 7.63 -3.73
C LEU A 81 9.98 7.46 -4.24
N GLN A 82 9.78 6.75 -5.34
CA GLN A 82 8.49 6.52 -5.97
C GLN A 82 8.16 5.03 -5.94
N ALA A 83 6.92 4.73 -5.57
CA ALA A 83 6.39 3.39 -5.72
C ALA A 83 6.29 3.02 -7.21
N GLY A 84 6.65 1.77 -7.53
CA GLY A 84 6.36 1.18 -8.83
C GLY A 84 4.85 1.05 -9.10
N PRO A 85 4.44 0.48 -10.24
CA PRO A 85 3.03 0.24 -10.51
C PRO A 85 2.44 -0.70 -9.45
N ALA A 86 1.17 -0.52 -9.11
CA ALA A 86 0.45 -1.51 -8.31
C ALA A 86 0.38 -2.86 -9.06
N GLY A 87 0.14 -3.89 -8.26
CA GLY A 87 -0.10 -5.25 -8.70
C GLY A 87 -1.13 -5.94 -7.83
N ILE A 88 -1.27 -7.23 -8.07
CA ILE A 88 -2.09 -8.14 -7.27
C ILE A 88 -1.23 -9.30 -6.78
N CYS A 89 -1.50 -9.78 -5.58
CA CYS A 89 -0.89 -10.99 -5.08
C CYS A 89 -1.37 -12.18 -5.89
N HIS A 90 -0.43 -13.03 -6.28
CA HIS A 90 -0.70 -14.33 -6.88
C HIS A 90 0.33 -15.33 -6.37
N LYS A 91 -0.12 -16.37 -5.68
CA LYS A 91 0.74 -17.43 -5.12
C LYS A 91 1.92 -16.87 -4.30
N GLY A 92 1.64 -15.90 -3.43
CA GLY A 92 2.63 -15.29 -2.54
C GLY A 92 3.60 -14.31 -3.23
N THR A 93 3.38 -13.97 -4.49
CA THR A 93 4.20 -13.00 -5.23
C THR A 93 3.35 -11.82 -5.69
N CYS A 94 3.89 -10.59 -5.57
CA CYS A 94 3.23 -9.40 -6.10
C CYS A 94 3.43 -9.31 -7.61
N ARG A 95 2.37 -9.58 -8.39
CA ARG A 95 2.39 -9.48 -9.84
C ARG A 95 2.10 -8.04 -10.26
N LEU A 96 3.14 -7.28 -10.56
CA LEU A 96 3.03 -5.91 -11.07
C LEU A 96 2.39 -5.91 -12.45
N ILE A 97 1.34 -5.11 -12.65
CA ILE A 97 0.63 -5.05 -13.93
C ILE A 97 0.95 -3.71 -14.58
N TYR A 98 1.76 -3.72 -15.64
CA TYR A 98 2.23 -2.50 -16.34
C TYR A 98 1.20 -1.90 -17.33
N LYS A 99 0.30 -2.73 -17.86
CA LYS A 99 -0.75 -2.34 -18.80
C LYS A 99 -2.07 -3.01 -18.39
N PRO A 100 -2.71 -2.55 -17.30
CA PRO A 100 -3.91 -3.21 -16.82
C PRO A 100 -5.08 -3.01 -17.77
N THR A 101 -5.89 -4.06 -17.90
CA THR A 101 -7.25 -3.93 -18.41
C THR A 101 -8.09 -3.07 -17.43
N PRO A 102 -9.25 -2.52 -17.84
CA PRO A 102 -10.11 -1.78 -16.93
C PRO A 102 -10.49 -2.56 -15.66
N GLY A 103 -10.74 -3.87 -15.78
CA GLY A 103 -11.06 -4.73 -14.64
C GLY A 103 -9.88 -4.90 -13.67
N GLU A 104 -8.69 -5.19 -14.20
CA GLU A 104 -7.47 -5.30 -13.37
C GLU A 104 -7.12 -3.97 -12.69
N ASP A 105 -7.35 -2.84 -13.37
CA ASP A 105 -7.07 -1.52 -12.81
C ASP A 105 -7.98 -1.19 -11.62
N GLN A 106 -9.26 -1.59 -11.71
CA GLN A 106 -10.22 -1.47 -10.61
C GLN A 106 -9.90 -2.42 -9.45
N GLU A 107 -9.46 -3.63 -9.73
CA GLU A 107 -9.04 -4.62 -8.73
C GLU A 107 -7.78 -4.16 -7.96
N MET A 108 -6.82 -3.56 -8.66
CA MET A 108 -5.61 -3.01 -8.06
C MET A 108 -5.87 -1.71 -7.28
N HIS A 109 -6.87 -0.91 -7.64
CA HIS A 109 -7.15 0.39 -7.02
C HIS A 109 -8.57 0.44 -6.44
N PRO A 110 -8.91 -0.46 -5.49
CA PRO A 110 -10.22 -0.42 -4.86
C PRO A 110 -10.41 0.90 -4.12
N GLY A 111 -11.64 1.42 -4.10
CA GLY A 111 -11.94 2.74 -3.52
C GLY A 111 -11.48 2.91 -2.07
N ALA A 112 -11.44 1.83 -1.29
CA ALA A 112 -10.94 1.84 0.10
C ALA A 112 -9.46 2.25 0.23
N LEU A 113 -8.67 2.06 -0.84
CA LEU A 113 -7.25 2.41 -0.93
C LEU A 113 -6.99 3.78 -1.56
N LEU A 114 -8.02 4.45 -2.09
CA LEU A 114 -7.93 5.81 -2.64
C LEU A 114 -7.98 6.84 -1.51
N ARG A 115 -6.85 7.02 -0.81
CA ARG A 115 -6.74 7.91 0.36
C ARG A 115 -5.72 9.03 0.20
N CYS A 116 -4.90 9.00 -0.84
CA CYS A 116 -4.02 10.13 -1.12
C CYS A 116 -4.86 11.31 -1.65
N PRO A 117 -4.50 12.56 -1.30
CA PRO A 117 -5.21 13.73 -1.81
C PRO A 117 -5.19 13.78 -3.34
N GLU A 118 -6.13 14.43 -3.99
CA GLU A 118 -5.98 14.67 -5.43
C GLU A 118 -4.77 15.60 -5.65
N LYS A 119 -3.97 15.34 -6.69
CA LYS A 119 -2.85 16.24 -7.04
C LYS A 119 -2.80 16.53 -8.53
N GLU A 120 -2.30 17.70 -8.85
CA GLU A 120 -2.01 18.10 -10.22
C GLU A 120 -0.63 17.57 -10.62
N HIS A 121 -0.51 17.02 -11.82
CA HIS A 121 0.80 16.74 -12.41
C HIS A 121 1.23 17.94 -13.23
N THR A 122 2.24 18.66 -12.75
CA THR A 122 2.82 19.83 -13.43
C THR A 122 4.13 19.51 -14.13
N GLY A 123 4.54 18.24 -14.18
CA GLY A 123 5.76 17.82 -14.86
C GLY A 123 5.62 17.85 -16.38
N GLU A 124 6.76 17.97 -17.08
CA GLU A 124 6.79 17.97 -18.54
C GLU A 124 6.48 16.60 -19.17
N SER A 125 6.58 15.53 -18.38
CA SER A 125 6.35 14.16 -18.84
C SER A 125 4.87 13.79 -18.89
N ILE A 126 4.48 13.06 -19.94
CA ILE A 126 3.14 12.47 -20.03
C ILE A 126 3.03 11.33 -19.03
N LEU A 127 1.99 11.36 -18.20
CA LEU A 127 1.78 10.31 -17.21
C LEU A 127 1.49 8.96 -17.88
N PRO A 128 2.13 7.87 -17.44
CA PRO A 128 1.75 6.54 -17.92
C PRO A 128 0.36 6.13 -17.43
N ARG A 129 -0.11 6.71 -16.31
CA ARG A 129 -1.40 6.44 -15.66
C ARG A 129 -1.88 7.62 -14.84
N CYS A 130 -3.18 7.62 -14.51
CA CYS A 130 -3.81 8.66 -13.72
C CYS A 130 -3.88 8.36 -12.22
N TYR A 131 -3.07 7.40 -11.77
CA TYR A 131 -2.85 7.09 -10.37
C TYR A 131 -1.45 7.49 -9.95
N TYR A 132 -1.32 7.86 -8.69
CA TYR A 132 -0.04 7.94 -8.02
C TYR A 132 -0.16 7.28 -6.65
N TYR A 133 0.98 7.01 -6.01
CA TYR A 133 0.98 6.40 -4.69
C TYR A 133 1.64 7.33 -3.68
N CYS A 134 1.12 7.31 -2.45
CA CYS A 134 1.68 8.04 -1.33
C CYS A 134 1.83 7.13 -0.13
N ASN A 135 2.88 7.37 0.65
CA ASN A 135 3.06 6.74 1.93
C ASN A 135 2.51 7.67 3.03
N GLN A 136 1.54 7.20 3.80
CA GLN A 136 0.99 7.90 4.96
C GLN A 136 1.30 7.05 6.19
N ASN A 137 2.20 7.52 7.06
CA ASN A 137 2.60 6.85 8.30
C ASN A 137 3.03 5.38 8.11
N GLY A 138 3.85 5.11 7.10
CA GLY A 138 4.36 3.77 6.81
C GLY A 138 3.41 2.90 5.98
N THR A 139 2.20 3.39 5.67
CA THR A 139 1.20 2.66 4.88
C THR A 139 1.04 3.27 3.49
N TRP A 140 1.02 2.42 2.46
CA TRP A 140 0.86 2.86 1.08
C TRP A 140 -0.60 2.95 0.65
N TYR A 141 -0.94 4.05 -0.01
CA TYR A 141 -2.26 4.31 -0.57
C TYR A 141 -2.12 4.79 -2.01
N ALA A 142 -3.24 4.78 -2.74
CA ALA A 142 -3.35 5.36 -4.06
C ALA A 142 -4.05 6.73 -4.00
N GLY A 143 -3.73 7.57 -4.98
CA GLY A 143 -4.38 8.84 -5.25
C GLY A 143 -4.59 9.03 -6.73
N LEU A 144 -5.41 10.02 -7.04
CA LEU A 144 -5.77 10.35 -8.42
C LEU A 144 -5.06 11.63 -8.84
N TYR A 145 -4.58 11.65 -10.08
CA TYR A 145 -4.20 12.89 -10.73
C TYR A 145 -5.45 13.65 -11.18
N SER A 146 -5.41 14.96 -11.01
CA SER A 146 -6.53 15.84 -11.35
C SER A 146 -6.83 15.90 -12.83
N SER A 147 -8.01 16.39 -13.18
CA SER A 147 -8.43 16.62 -14.57
C SER A 147 -7.99 17.94 -15.18
N ARG A 148 -7.01 18.61 -14.57
CA ARG A 148 -6.48 19.87 -15.08
C ARG A 148 -5.67 19.67 -16.37
N PRO A 149 -5.52 20.71 -17.23
CA PRO A 149 -4.83 20.59 -18.51
C PRO A 149 -3.36 20.13 -18.42
N SER A 150 -2.72 20.38 -17.29
CA SER A 150 -1.34 19.95 -16.98
C SER A 150 -1.21 18.44 -16.75
N SER A 151 -2.28 17.78 -16.30
CA SER A 151 -2.27 16.37 -15.92
C SER A 151 -2.51 15.46 -17.13
N SER A 152 -1.60 15.55 -18.10
CA SER A 152 -1.64 14.78 -19.33
C SER A 152 -1.24 13.32 -19.10
N CYS A 153 -1.89 12.41 -19.81
CA CYS A 153 -1.69 10.97 -19.67
C CYS A 153 -1.64 10.26 -21.02
N LYS A 154 -1.08 9.05 -21.04
CA LYS A 154 -1.04 8.19 -22.21
C LYS A 154 -2.37 7.45 -22.38
N MET A 155 -3.03 7.63 -23.53
CA MET A 155 -4.27 6.92 -23.82
C MET A 155 -4.02 5.43 -24.04
N ARG A 156 -4.90 4.58 -23.49
CA ARG A 156 -4.86 3.12 -23.75
C ARG A 156 -5.17 2.81 -25.22
N GLN A 157 -6.13 3.52 -25.80
CA GLN A 157 -6.52 3.43 -27.21
C GLN A 157 -6.42 4.82 -27.83
N PRO A 158 -5.28 5.18 -28.44
CA PRO A 158 -5.07 6.50 -28.98
C PRO A 158 -5.96 6.74 -30.22
N ILE A 159 -6.51 7.95 -30.32
CA ILE A 159 -7.18 8.40 -31.54
C ILE A 159 -6.09 8.82 -32.53
N LYS A 160 -6.30 8.59 -33.82
CA LYS A 160 -5.32 8.96 -34.87
C LYS A 160 -5.00 10.45 -34.77
N GLY A 161 -3.73 10.79 -34.49
CA GLY A 161 -3.25 12.17 -34.31
C GLY A 161 -3.29 12.69 -32.87
N LEU A 162 -3.88 11.97 -31.90
CA LEU A 162 -3.94 12.38 -30.50
C LEU A 162 -3.57 11.20 -29.56
N PRO A 163 -2.26 10.98 -29.31
CA PRO A 163 -1.79 9.83 -28.52
C PRO A 163 -1.92 10.02 -27.00
N HIS A 164 -2.27 11.22 -26.55
CA HIS A 164 -2.36 11.59 -25.14
C HIS A 164 -3.74 12.17 -24.81
N GLY A 165 -4.07 12.12 -23.53
CA GLY A 165 -5.32 12.64 -22.97
C GLY A 165 -5.06 13.34 -21.65
N TRP A 166 -6.10 13.45 -20.84
CA TRP A 166 -6.08 14.05 -19.51
C TRP A 166 -6.67 13.10 -18.49
N CYS A 167 -6.15 13.17 -17.27
CA CYS A 167 -6.61 12.31 -16.20
C CYS A 167 -8.02 12.64 -15.75
N CYS A 168 -8.84 11.62 -15.53
CA CYS A 168 -10.17 11.79 -14.99
C CYS A 168 -10.57 10.56 -14.19
N ARG A 169 -10.65 10.71 -12.86
CA ARG A 169 -11.07 9.64 -11.94
C ARG A 169 -10.31 8.31 -12.14
N GLY A 170 -9.03 8.36 -12.53
CA GLY A 170 -8.20 7.19 -12.79
C GLY A 170 -8.10 6.78 -14.27
N ASP A 171 -8.99 7.29 -15.12
CA ASP A 171 -8.97 7.07 -16.56
C ASP A 171 -8.25 8.18 -17.33
N CYS A 172 -7.78 7.85 -18.53
CA CYS A 172 -7.19 8.82 -19.45
C CYS A 172 -8.17 9.14 -20.59
N ILE A 173 -8.74 10.36 -20.56
CA ILE A 173 -9.81 10.80 -21.46
C ILE A 173 -9.31 11.83 -22.48
N ASN A 174 -10.06 12.07 -23.56
CA ASN A 174 -9.65 12.93 -24.67
C ASN A 174 -9.92 14.44 -24.45
N LYS A 175 -10.36 14.87 -23.27
CA LYS A 175 -10.63 16.27 -22.94
C LYS A 175 -10.21 16.57 -21.49
N PRO A 176 -9.68 17.77 -21.20
CA PRO A 176 -9.47 18.21 -19.83
C PRO A 176 -10.81 18.50 -19.15
N TYR A 177 -10.79 18.51 -17.82
CA TYR A 177 -11.93 18.68 -16.91
C TYR A 177 -12.94 17.54 -17.03
N CYS A 178 -12.97 16.67 -16.02
CA CYS A 178 -14.01 15.64 -15.92
C CYS A 178 -15.39 16.27 -16.06
N GLN A 179 -16.18 15.80 -17.01
CA GLN A 179 -17.59 16.15 -17.03
C GLN A 179 -18.29 15.40 -15.88
N PRO A 180 -19.23 16.05 -15.15
CA PRO A 180 -19.94 15.45 -14.03
C PRO A 180 -20.77 14.23 -14.44
#